data_AF-A0A327ULC8-F1
#
_entry.id   AF-A0A327ULC8-F1
#
_cell.length_a   1.000
_cell.length_b   1.000
_cell.length_c   1.000
_cell.angle_alpha   90.00
_cell.angle_beta   90.00
_cell.angle_gamma   90.00
#
_symmetry.space_group_name_H-M   'P 1'
#
loop_
_entity.id
_entity.type
_entity.pdbx_description
1 polymer ?
#
loop_
_entity_poly.entity_id
_entity_poly.type
_entity_poly.pdbx_seq_one_letter_code
_entity_poly.pdbx_strand_id
1 'polypeptide(L)'
;MFRRIMGLLAALGAVVAGLVVLPAATASAADCAAAWNASSVYTGGGSASYNGHNWTAKWWTQNEKPGSSDVWADQGACGGGGTDPGDPGSSSGFVVSEAQFNQMFPGRSSFYTYSGLVAALDAYPGFANTGSDTVKKQEAAAFLANVSHETGGLVYVVEQNTANYPHYCDSSQPYGCPAGQAAYYGRGPIQLSWNFNYKAAG
;
A
#
# COMPACT_ATOMS: atom_id res chain seq x y z
N MET A 1 49.20 14.37 -72.83
CA MET A 1 49.61 13.03 -72.32
C MET A 1 48.62 12.65 -71.24
N PHE A 2 48.05 11.45 -71.34
CA PHE A 2 47.03 10.80 -70.48
C PHE A 2 46.95 11.32 -69.02
N ARG A 3 45.77 11.53 -68.40
CA ARG A 3 44.91 10.44 -67.86
C ARG A 3 43.60 11.01 -67.27
N ARG A 4 42.53 10.23 -67.42
CA ARG A 4 41.17 10.38 -66.85
C ARG A 4 41.19 10.23 -65.32
N ILE A 5 40.17 10.75 -64.62
CA ILE A 5 39.35 10.03 -63.62
C ILE A 5 38.10 10.87 -63.29
N MET A 6 36.94 10.22 -63.48
CA MET A 6 35.60 10.64 -63.03
C MET A 6 35.47 10.47 -61.52
N GLY A 7 34.72 11.36 -60.87
CA GLY A 7 34.23 11.16 -59.50
C GLY A 7 32.86 11.82 -59.34
N LEU A 8 31.79 11.03 -59.47
CA LEU A 8 30.44 11.41 -59.10
C LEU A 8 30.34 11.57 -57.57
N LEU A 9 29.65 12.61 -57.12
CA LEU A 9 29.14 12.70 -55.74
C LEU A 9 27.61 12.83 -55.80
N ALA A 10 26.96 11.77 -55.31
CA ALA A 10 25.53 11.60 -55.20
C ALA A 10 24.98 12.44 -54.03
N ALA A 11 23.87 13.14 -54.26
CA ALA A 11 23.11 13.81 -53.21
C ALA A 11 22.14 12.80 -52.58
N LEU A 12 22.33 12.46 -51.30
CA LEU A 12 21.34 11.74 -50.50
C LEU A 12 20.41 12.75 -49.82
N GLY A 13 19.12 12.72 -50.16
CA GLY A 13 18.06 13.38 -49.41
C GLY A 13 17.62 12.49 -48.24
N ALA A 14 17.67 13.01 -47.02
CA ALA A 14 17.14 12.32 -45.84
C ALA A 14 15.63 12.59 -45.71
N VAL A 15 14.81 11.55 -45.85
CA VAL A 15 13.39 11.57 -45.48
C VAL A 15 13.27 11.07 -44.05
N VAL A 16 12.96 11.97 -43.10
CA VAL A 16 12.66 11.61 -41.72
C VAL A 16 11.16 11.31 -41.62
N ALA A 17 10.80 10.03 -41.48
CA ALA A 17 9.44 9.63 -41.14
C ALA A 17 9.25 9.76 -39.62
N GLY A 18 8.46 10.74 -39.19
CA GLY A 18 8.10 10.91 -37.78
C GLY A 18 7.06 9.87 -37.34
N LEU A 19 7.44 9.00 -36.41
CA LEU A 19 6.52 8.13 -35.66
C LEU A 19 5.70 8.98 -34.69
N VAL A 20 4.41 9.17 -34.96
CA VAL A 20 3.47 9.75 -34.00
C VAL A 20 3.10 8.65 -33.00
N VAL A 21 3.67 8.71 -31.79
CA VAL A 21 3.26 7.86 -30.68
C VAL A 21 1.99 8.45 -30.08
N LEU A 22 0.84 7.80 -30.30
CA LEU A 22 -0.39 8.10 -29.58
C LEU A 22 -0.27 7.54 -28.15
N PRO A 23 -0.64 8.29 -27.10
CA PRO A 23 -0.73 7.74 -25.75
C PRO A 23 -1.83 6.66 -25.71
N ALA A 24 -1.50 5.48 -25.21
CA ALA A 24 -2.47 4.42 -24.96
C ALA A 24 -3.51 4.92 -23.96
N ALA A 25 -4.80 4.91 -24.33
CA ALA A 25 -5.88 5.18 -23.40
C ALA A 25 -5.90 4.04 -22.36
N THR A 26 -5.68 4.39 -21.09
CA THR A 26 -5.84 3.45 -19.97
C THR A 26 -7.31 3.08 -19.87
N ALA A 27 -7.65 1.79 -20.06
CA ALA A 27 -8.97 1.29 -19.75
C ALA A 27 -9.18 1.41 -18.23
N SER A 28 -10.10 2.27 -17.80
CA SER A 28 -10.51 2.35 -16.39
C SER A 28 -11.37 1.13 -16.04
N ALA A 29 -11.06 0.46 -14.94
CA ALA A 29 -11.93 -0.58 -14.38
C ALA A 29 -13.31 0.03 -14.07
N ALA A 30 -14.37 -0.76 -14.27
CA ALA A 30 -15.74 -0.33 -13.98
C ALA A 30 -15.93 -0.05 -12.48
N ASP A 31 -16.88 0.80 -12.12
CA ASP A 31 -17.24 1.03 -10.71
C ASP A 31 -17.72 -0.27 -10.05
N CYS A 32 -17.35 -0.49 -8.78
CA CYS A 32 -17.83 -1.66 -8.05
C CYS A 32 -19.33 -1.54 -7.72
N ALA A 33 -20.06 -2.63 -7.94
CA ALA A 33 -21.40 -2.84 -7.40
C ALA A 33 -21.36 -2.92 -5.86
N ALA A 34 -22.54 -2.97 -5.22
CA ALA A 34 -22.63 -3.16 -3.78
C ALA A 34 -21.90 -4.44 -3.34
N ALA A 35 -21.19 -4.39 -2.20
CA ALA A 35 -20.43 -5.53 -1.69
C ALA A 35 -21.35 -6.74 -1.46
N TRP A 36 -20.87 -7.92 -1.82
CA TRP A 36 -21.57 -9.18 -1.58
C TRP A 36 -21.83 -9.39 -0.08
N ASN A 37 -23.03 -9.84 0.25
CA ASN A 37 -23.46 -10.11 1.62
C ASN A 37 -24.07 -11.52 1.71
N ALA A 38 -23.54 -12.33 2.63
CA ALA A 38 -23.99 -13.69 2.89
C ALA A 38 -25.49 -13.82 3.19
N SER A 39 -26.08 -12.82 3.84
CA SER A 39 -27.50 -12.80 4.21
C SER A 39 -28.41 -12.31 3.09
N SER A 40 -27.86 -11.69 2.05
CA SER A 40 -28.62 -11.16 0.92
C SER A 40 -29.02 -12.25 -0.06
N VAL A 41 -30.24 -12.15 -0.58
CA VAL A 41 -30.73 -12.98 -1.68
C VAL A 41 -30.41 -12.25 -2.99
N TYR A 42 -29.78 -12.97 -3.93
CA TYR A 42 -29.51 -12.50 -5.28
C TYR A 42 -30.28 -13.37 -6.27
N THR A 43 -30.99 -12.76 -7.21
CA THR A 43 -31.69 -13.45 -8.30
C THR A 43 -30.88 -13.37 -9.60
N GLY A 44 -31.27 -14.11 -10.64
CA GLY A 44 -30.60 -14.05 -11.94
C GLY A 44 -30.49 -12.62 -12.47
N GLY A 45 -29.28 -12.19 -12.83
CA GLY A 45 -28.93 -10.82 -13.21
C GLY A 45 -28.55 -9.89 -12.05
N GLY A 46 -28.73 -10.33 -10.80
CA GLY A 46 -28.32 -9.58 -9.61
C GLY A 46 -26.80 -9.40 -9.55
N SER A 47 -26.33 -8.22 -9.16
CA SER A 47 -24.90 -7.88 -9.16
C SER A 47 -24.36 -7.61 -7.76
N ALA A 48 -23.11 -8.00 -7.51
CA ALA A 48 -22.40 -7.71 -6.27
C ALA A 48 -20.88 -7.59 -6.52
N SER A 49 -20.17 -6.83 -5.71
CA SER A 49 -18.71 -6.80 -5.72
C SER A 49 -18.13 -7.74 -4.67
N TYR A 50 -17.08 -8.47 -5.03
CA TYR A 50 -16.35 -9.34 -4.11
C TYR A 50 -14.90 -9.49 -4.58
N ASN A 51 -13.94 -9.34 -3.66
CA ASN A 51 -12.49 -9.41 -3.93
C ASN A 51 -12.02 -8.52 -5.10
N GLY A 52 -12.55 -7.30 -5.21
CA GLY A 52 -12.15 -6.35 -6.26
C GLY A 52 -12.68 -6.69 -7.66
N HIS A 53 -13.65 -7.59 -7.77
CA HIS A 53 -14.34 -7.94 -9.00
C HIS A 53 -15.84 -7.67 -8.86
N ASN A 54 -16.48 -7.31 -9.96
CA ASN A 54 -17.93 -7.34 -10.07
C ASN A 54 -18.39 -8.74 -10.48
N TRP A 55 -19.48 -9.19 -9.90
CA TRP A 55 -20.05 -10.52 -10.14
C TRP A 55 -21.53 -10.39 -10.44
N THR A 56 -22.03 -11.23 -11.35
CA THR A 56 -23.45 -11.32 -11.68
C THR A 56 -23.96 -12.72 -11.38
N ALA A 57 -25.03 -12.82 -10.58
CA ALA A 57 -25.68 -14.07 -10.28
C ALA A 57 -26.39 -14.61 -11.52
N LYS A 58 -26.14 -15.87 -11.87
CA LYS A 58 -26.79 -16.54 -13.01
C LYS A 58 -28.21 -16.99 -12.68
N TRP A 59 -28.47 -17.31 -11.42
CA TRP A 59 -29.78 -17.73 -10.89
C TRP A 59 -29.88 -17.36 -9.40
N TRP A 60 -30.96 -17.78 -8.75
CA TRP A 60 -31.19 -17.53 -7.32
C TRP A 60 -30.06 -18.08 -6.45
N THR A 61 -29.52 -17.26 -5.55
CA THR A 61 -28.50 -17.64 -4.58
C THR A 61 -28.60 -16.83 -3.29
N GLN A 62 -28.20 -17.45 -2.19
CA GLN A 62 -28.00 -16.82 -0.88
C GLN A 62 -26.82 -17.53 -0.20
N ASN A 63 -25.95 -16.78 0.45
CA ASN A 63 -24.78 -17.29 1.16
C ASN A 63 -23.79 -18.14 0.32
N GLU A 64 -23.88 -18.10 -1.02
CA GLU A 64 -22.85 -18.67 -1.89
C GLU A 64 -21.91 -17.56 -2.35
N LYS A 65 -20.63 -17.75 -2.05
CA LYS A 65 -19.59 -16.75 -2.22
C LYS A 65 -19.16 -16.62 -3.70
N PRO A 66 -19.06 -15.40 -4.25
CA PRO A 66 -18.54 -15.19 -5.60
C PRO A 66 -17.08 -15.68 -5.73
N GLY A 67 -16.75 -16.29 -6.87
CA GLY A 67 -15.45 -16.90 -7.13
C GLY A 67 -15.24 -18.30 -6.52
N SER A 68 -16.19 -18.81 -5.72
CA SER A 68 -16.14 -20.18 -5.17
C SER A 68 -17.32 -21.06 -5.57
N SER A 69 -18.34 -20.48 -6.24
CA SER A 69 -19.52 -21.19 -6.71
C SER A 69 -19.83 -20.80 -8.16
N ASP A 70 -20.34 -21.76 -8.93
CA ASP A 70 -20.70 -21.58 -10.35
C ASP A 70 -21.86 -20.60 -10.55
N VAL A 71 -22.59 -20.23 -9.48
CA VAL A 71 -23.72 -19.30 -9.56
C VAL A 71 -23.27 -17.88 -9.94
N TRP A 72 -22.01 -17.51 -9.71
CA TRP A 72 -21.50 -16.17 -9.98
C TRP A 72 -20.67 -16.12 -11.27
N ALA A 73 -21.06 -15.23 -12.18
CA ALA A 73 -20.30 -14.89 -13.36
C ALA A 73 -19.41 -13.66 -13.09
N ASP A 74 -18.10 -13.81 -13.20
CA ASP A 74 -17.14 -12.70 -13.09
C ASP A 74 -17.36 -11.69 -14.23
N GLN A 75 -17.53 -10.41 -13.88
CA GLN A 75 -17.68 -9.28 -14.80
C GLN A 75 -16.38 -8.47 -14.95
N GLY A 76 -15.30 -8.96 -14.35
CA GLY A 76 -13.99 -8.33 -14.34
C GLY A 76 -13.74 -7.49 -13.10
N ALA A 77 -12.51 -6.98 -13.03
CA ALA A 77 -12.07 -6.12 -11.96
C ALA A 77 -12.95 -4.86 -11.88
N CYS A 78 -13.29 -4.49 -10.66
CA CYS A 78 -14.03 -3.28 -10.35
C CYS A 78 -13.26 -2.45 -9.33
N GLY A 79 -13.48 -1.13 -9.37
CA GLY A 79 -12.78 -0.18 -8.51
C GLY A 79 -11.42 0.18 -9.11
N GLY A 80 -11.35 1.39 -9.65
CA GLY A 80 -10.13 1.98 -10.19
C GLY A 80 -9.99 3.42 -9.70
N GLY A 81 -9.25 3.59 -8.61
CA GLY A 81 -8.80 4.90 -8.13
C GLY A 81 -7.32 4.83 -7.80
N GLY A 82 -6.49 4.75 -8.84
CA GLY A 82 -5.02 4.82 -8.74
C GLY A 82 -4.32 3.71 -9.50
N THR A 83 -4.00 3.95 -10.78
CA THR A 83 -2.94 3.24 -11.49
C THR A 83 -1.60 3.52 -10.82
N ASP A 84 -0.94 2.50 -10.28
CA ASP A 84 0.51 2.36 -10.43
C ASP A 84 0.75 1.04 -11.18
N PRO A 85 1.48 1.03 -12.32
CA PRO A 85 1.65 -0.17 -13.11
C PRO A 85 2.79 -1.01 -12.53
N GLY A 86 2.43 -1.97 -11.68
CA GLY A 86 3.28 -3.12 -11.39
C GLY A 86 3.23 -3.59 -9.96
N ASP A 87 2.21 -4.39 -9.61
CA ASP A 87 2.42 -5.62 -8.83
C ASP A 87 1.13 -6.47 -8.80
N PRO A 88 1.19 -7.80 -9.00
CA PRO A 88 0.02 -8.66 -8.93
C PRO A 88 -0.27 -9.00 -7.46
N GLY A 89 -1.37 -8.47 -6.93
CA GLY A 89 -2.11 -9.02 -5.79
C GLY A 89 -1.29 -9.51 -4.59
N SER A 90 -1.11 -8.65 -3.58
CA SER A 90 -0.71 -9.11 -2.24
C SER A 90 -1.96 -9.34 -1.39
N SER A 91 -2.38 -10.60 -1.31
CA SER A 91 -3.53 -11.09 -0.54
C SER A 91 -3.23 -11.20 0.96
N SER A 92 -2.62 -10.18 1.58
CA SER A 92 -2.28 -10.19 3.03
C SER A 92 -3.49 -9.90 3.94
N GLY A 93 -4.67 -9.61 3.38
CA GLY A 93 -5.82 -9.16 4.16
C GLY A 93 -5.70 -7.72 4.68
N PHE A 94 -4.53 -7.07 4.55
CA PHE A 94 -4.34 -5.67 4.90
C PHE A 94 -4.78 -4.74 3.75
N VAL A 95 -5.41 -3.62 4.11
CA VAL A 95 -6.02 -2.68 3.14
C VAL A 95 -5.01 -1.75 2.44
N VAL A 96 -3.74 -1.78 2.83
CA VAL A 96 -2.64 -1.06 2.17
C VAL A 96 -1.71 -2.09 1.55
N SER A 97 -1.53 -2.05 0.23
CA SER A 97 -0.60 -2.94 -0.48
C SER A 97 0.86 -2.55 -0.25
N GLU A 98 1.80 -3.45 -0.57
CA GLU A 98 3.23 -3.14 -0.51
C GLU A 98 3.60 -1.99 -1.46
N ALA A 99 3.04 -1.98 -2.66
CA ALA A 99 3.24 -0.88 -3.62
C ALA A 99 2.77 0.47 -3.05
N GLN A 100 1.58 0.51 -2.43
CA GLN A 100 1.08 1.72 -1.77
C GLN A 100 1.97 2.14 -0.59
N PHE A 101 2.44 1.20 0.23
CA PHE A 101 3.38 1.48 1.31
C PHE A 101 4.70 2.06 0.77
N ASN A 102 5.25 1.50 -0.30
CA ASN A 102 6.44 2.02 -0.97
C ASN A 102 6.22 3.43 -1.55
N GLN A 103 5.03 3.69 -2.11
CA GLN A 103 4.64 5.01 -2.61
C GLN A 103 4.49 6.04 -1.48
N MET A 104 3.92 5.66 -0.34
CA MET A 104 3.79 6.53 0.85
C MET A 104 5.16 6.86 1.48
N PHE A 105 6.11 5.93 1.42
CA PHE A 105 7.39 6.03 2.10
C PHE A 105 8.60 5.73 1.18
N PRO A 106 8.85 6.59 0.17
CA PRO A 106 9.89 6.35 -0.84
C PRO A 106 11.32 6.50 -0.30
N GLY A 107 11.51 7.27 0.78
CA GLY A 107 12.82 7.55 1.39
C GLY A 107 13.07 6.82 2.71
N ARG A 108 12.22 5.87 3.10
CA ARG A 108 12.31 5.22 4.42
C ARG A 108 13.63 4.50 4.64
N SER A 109 14.01 4.39 5.91
CA SER A 109 15.06 3.47 6.33
C SER A 109 14.69 2.03 6.00
N SER A 110 15.67 1.23 5.58
CA SER A 110 15.50 -0.20 5.30
C SER A 110 15.07 -1.02 6.53
N PHE A 111 15.17 -0.43 7.73
CA PHE A 111 14.63 -1.00 8.97
C PHE A 111 13.10 -1.17 8.91
N TYR A 112 12.38 -0.22 8.30
CA TYR A 112 10.92 -0.25 8.21
C TYR A 112 10.48 -1.03 6.97
N THR A 113 10.18 -2.30 7.16
CA THR A 113 9.73 -3.20 6.09
C THR A 113 8.20 -3.32 6.07
N TYR A 114 7.63 -3.47 4.88
CA TYR A 114 6.20 -3.77 4.74
C TYR A 114 5.84 -5.09 5.42
N SER A 115 6.68 -6.12 5.25
CA SER A 115 6.51 -7.41 5.92
C SER A 115 6.50 -7.29 7.45
N GLY A 116 7.31 -6.40 8.02
CA GLY A 116 7.31 -6.13 9.46
C GLY A 116 6.02 -5.47 9.93
N LEU A 117 5.47 -4.53 9.16
CA LEU A 117 4.14 -3.95 9.44
C LEU A 117 3.04 -5.02 9.38
N VAL A 118 3.01 -5.83 8.32
CA VAL A 118 1.99 -6.89 8.16
C VAL A 118 2.07 -7.91 9.29
N ALA A 119 3.27 -8.34 9.69
CA ALA A 119 3.44 -9.25 10.83
C ALA A 119 2.96 -8.66 12.17
N ALA A 120 3.02 -7.33 12.34
CA ALA A 120 2.55 -6.67 13.55
C ALA A 120 1.02 -6.57 13.64
N LEU A 121 0.29 -6.75 12.53
CA LEU A 121 -1.17 -6.68 12.52
C LEU A 121 -1.81 -7.78 13.40
N ASP A 122 -1.15 -8.94 13.52
CA ASP A 122 -1.62 -10.05 14.35
C ASP A 122 -1.73 -9.68 15.84
N ALA A 123 -0.96 -8.71 16.31
CA ALA A 123 -1.05 -8.21 17.69
C ALA A 123 -2.32 -7.37 17.94
N TYR A 124 -2.93 -6.83 16.88
CA TYR A 124 -4.10 -5.95 16.94
C TYR A 124 -5.12 -6.32 15.84
N PRO A 125 -5.82 -7.46 15.95
CA PRO A 125 -6.64 -8.02 14.86
C PRO A 125 -7.83 -7.14 14.42
N GLY A 126 -8.21 -6.14 15.23
CA GLY A 126 -9.25 -5.16 14.89
C GLY A 126 -8.73 -3.96 14.09
N PHE A 127 -7.42 -3.69 14.14
CA PHE A 127 -6.81 -2.54 13.47
C PHE A 127 -6.92 -2.66 11.96
N ALA A 128 -7.45 -1.62 11.32
CA ALA A 128 -7.72 -1.56 9.89
C ALA A 128 -8.51 -2.76 9.36
N ASN A 129 -9.29 -3.40 10.25
CA ASN A 129 -10.10 -4.57 9.93
C ASN A 129 -11.53 -4.48 10.48
N THR A 130 -11.90 -3.35 11.08
CA THR A 130 -13.23 -3.11 11.66
C THR A 130 -14.03 -2.15 10.79
N GLY A 131 -15.32 -2.44 10.57
CA GLY A 131 -16.22 -1.59 9.80
C GLY A 131 -16.11 -1.80 8.28
N SER A 132 -16.57 -0.80 7.51
CA SER A 132 -16.52 -0.84 6.05
C SER A 132 -15.11 -0.67 5.51
N ASP A 133 -14.86 -1.06 4.26
CA ASP A 133 -13.55 -0.90 3.64
C ASP A 133 -13.07 0.55 3.62
N THR A 134 -13.99 1.52 3.53
CA THR A 134 -13.68 2.94 3.68
C THR A 134 -13.10 3.26 5.05
N VAL A 135 -13.72 2.77 6.13
CA VAL A 135 -13.26 2.99 7.50
C VAL A 135 -11.90 2.32 7.72
N LYS A 136 -11.73 1.08 7.25
CA LYS A 136 -10.46 0.36 7.34
C LYS A 136 -9.31 1.12 6.65
N LYS A 137 -9.55 1.62 5.43
CA LYS A 137 -8.57 2.43 4.69
C LYS A 137 -8.28 3.76 5.37
N GLN A 138 -9.29 4.41 5.94
CA GLN A 138 -9.13 5.65 6.70
C GLN A 138 -8.30 5.44 7.97
N GLU A 139 -8.55 4.37 8.71
CA GLU A 139 -7.78 4.01 9.91
C GLU A 139 -6.31 3.73 9.56
N ALA A 140 -6.07 2.90 8.54
CA ALA A 140 -4.71 2.62 8.07
C ALA A 140 -3.98 3.89 7.61
N ALA A 141 -4.66 4.75 6.84
CA ALA A 141 -4.10 6.01 6.39
C ALA A 141 -3.82 6.97 7.56
N ALA A 142 -4.72 7.05 8.54
CA ALA A 142 -4.54 7.89 9.72
C ALA A 142 -3.33 7.44 10.56
N PHE A 143 -3.20 6.14 10.79
CA PHE A 143 -2.04 5.58 11.47
C PHE A 143 -0.73 5.88 10.72
N LEU A 144 -0.66 5.51 9.44
CA LEU A 144 0.53 5.71 8.62
C LEU A 144 0.91 7.19 8.44
N ALA A 145 -0.07 8.09 8.39
CA ALA A 145 0.19 9.53 8.34
C ALA A 145 0.82 10.06 9.63
N ASN A 146 0.35 9.64 10.81
CA ASN A 146 0.98 10.01 12.08
C ASN A 146 2.38 9.41 12.19
N VAL A 147 2.54 8.14 11.81
CA VAL A 147 3.86 7.49 11.74
C VAL A 147 4.83 8.28 10.84
N SER A 148 4.35 8.72 9.68
CA SER A 148 5.11 9.59 8.77
C SER A 148 5.55 10.88 9.47
N HIS A 149 4.64 11.53 10.19
CA HIS A 149 4.93 12.76 10.91
C HIS A 149 6.01 12.57 11.99
N GLU A 150 5.87 11.53 12.83
CA GLU A 150 6.79 11.26 13.95
C GLU A 150 8.21 10.89 13.51
N THR A 151 8.36 10.30 12.33
CA THR A 151 9.63 9.70 11.88
C THR A 151 10.25 10.39 10.67
N GLY A 152 9.63 11.46 10.17
CA GLY A 152 10.04 12.12 8.92
C GLY A 152 9.88 11.21 7.71
N GLY A 153 8.74 10.53 7.59
CA GLY A 153 8.47 9.57 6.50
C GLY A 153 9.24 8.26 6.64
N LEU A 154 9.34 7.75 7.88
CA LEU A 154 10.09 6.54 8.23
C LEU A 154 11.61 6.61 7.93
N VAL A 155 12.16 7.81 7.78
CA VAL A 155 13.61 8.02 7.62
C VAL A 155 14.34 7.70 8.93
N TYR A 156 13.78 8.14 10.07
CA TYR A 156 14.43 8.01 11.37
C TYR A 156 13.89 6.83 12.17
N VAL A 157 14.83 6.01 12.69
CA VAL A 157 14.53 4.86 13.57
C VAL A 157 14.60 5.23 15.05
N VAL A 158 15.45 6.21 15.37
CA VAL A 158 15.69 6.71 16.73
C VAL A 158 15.60 8.22 16.74
N GLU A 159 15.29 8.79 17.90
CA GLU A 159 15.35 10.23 18.13
C GLU A 159 16.72 10.81 17.74
N GLN A 160 16.71 11.94 17.03
CA GLN A 160 17.93 12.52 16.46
C GLN A 160 18.77 13.30 17.47
N ASN A 161 18.13 13.97 18.43
CA ASN A 161 18.86 14.76 19.42
C ASN A 161 19.36 13.87 20.57
N THR A 162 20.57 13.32 20.42
CA THR A 162 21.16 12.43 21.42
C THR A 162 21.41 13.09 22.77
N ALA A 163 21.48 14.42 22.83
CA ALA A 163 21.61 15.14 24.10
C ALA A 163 20.37 14.97 24.98
N ASN A 164 19.20 14.69 24.39
CA ASN A 164 17.96 14.49 25.13
C ASN A 164 17.82 13.09 25.72
N TYR A 165 18.63 12.12 25.30
CA TYR A 165 18.44 10.72 25.67
C TYR A 165 18.33 10.46 27.19
N PRO A 166 19.10 11.14 28.06
CA PRO A 166 18.99 10.97 29.51
C PRO A 166 17.68 11.48 30.14
N HIS A 167 16.85 12.22 29.41
CA HIS A 167 15.61 12.82 29.93
C HIS A 167 14.48 11.81 30.13
N TYR A 168 14.48 10.70 29.38
CA TYR A 168 13.34 9.78 29.31
C TYR A 168 13.33 8.69 30.38
N CYS A 169 14.02 8.92 31.49
CA CYS A 169 14.01 8.04 32.64
C CYS A 169 13.28 8.74 33.80
N ASP A 170 12.05 8.31 34.05
CA ASP A 170 11.31 8.71 35.25
C ASP A 170 11.76 7.84 36.42
N SER A 171 12.58 8.43 37.29
CA SER A 171 13.10 7.78 38.51
C SER A 171 12.06 7.58 39.61
N SER A 172 10.86 8.16 39.47
CA SER A 172 9.76 7.92 40.42
C SER A 172 9.09 6.56 40.21
N GLN A 173 9.30 5.92 39.06
CA GLN A 173 8.79 4.59 38.79
C GLN A 173 9.49 3.55 39.67
N PRO A 174 8.75 2.62 40.32
CA PRO A 174 9.34 1.66 41.26
C PRO A 174 10.31 0.66 40.60
N TYR A 175 10.18 0.43 39.29
CA TYR A 175 11.10 -0.39 38.49
C TYR A 175 12.29 0.39 37.94
N GLY A 176 12.34 1.71 38.13
CA GLY A 176 13.42 2.58 37.68
C GLY A 176 13.70 2.45 36.18
N CYS A 177 15.00 2.45 35.84
CA CYS A 177 15.51 2.48 34.47
C CYS A 177 16.59 1.41 34.28
N PRO A 178 16.23 0.11 34.34
CA PRO A 178 17.19 -1.00 34.35
C PRO A 178 18.06 -1.09 33.09
N ALA A 179 17.60 -0.56 31.96
CA ALA A 179 18.38 -0.48 30.72
C ALA A 179 19.40 0.69 30.71
N GLY A 180 19.37 1.55 31.73
CA GLY A 180 20.21 2.75 31.86
C GLY A 180 19.42 4.06 31.73
N GLN A 181 19.93 5.13 32.36
CA GLN A 181 19.31 6.46 32.38
C GLN A 181 18.99 7.00 30.97
N ALA A 182 19.89 6.77 30.01
CA ALA A 182 19.79 7.28 28.65
C ALA A 182 19.27 6.24 27.64
N ALA A 183 18.53 5.23 28.10
CA ALA A 183 18.12 4.10 27.27
C ALA A 183 16.67 4.17 26.76
N TYR A 184 15.87 5.17 27.17
CA TYR A 184 14.42 5.22 26.92
C TYR A 184 13.99 6.34 25.98
N TYR A 185 14.91 6.81 25.14
CA TYR A 185 14.65 7.79 24.07
C TYR A 185 13.72 7.25 22.98
N GLY A 186 13.24 8.14 22.12
CA GLY A 186 12.28 7.83 21.06
C GLY A 186 12.80 6.78 20.07
N ARG A 187 12.01 5.72 19.84
CA ARG A 187 12.31 4.69 18.83
C ARG A 187 11.08 4.27 18.04
N GLY A 188 11.31 3.85 16.80
CA GLY A 188 10.32 3.18 15.97
C GLY A 188 9.22 4.12 15.44
N PRO A 189 8.12 3.54 14.92
CA PRO A 189 7.17 4.26 14.08
C PRO A 189 6.37 5.34 14.82
N ILE A 190 6.28 5.26 16.14
CA ILE A 190 5.58 6.24 17.00
C ILE A 190 6.53 6.94 17.97
N GLN A 191 7.85 6.83 17.74
CA GLN A 191 8.88 7.39 18.62
C GLN A 191 8.65 7.06 20.11
N LEU A 192 8.43 5.77 20.42
CA LEU A 192 8.17 5.28 21.78
C LEU A 192 9.26 5.78 22.73
N SER A 193 8.86 6.51 23.76
CA SER A 193 9.73 7.22 24.69
C SER A 193 9.27 7.02 26.11
N TRP A 194 10.15 7.20 27.09
CA TRP A 194 9.93 7.03 28.54
C TRP A 194 9.87 5.59 29.05
N ASN A 195 10.63 5.32 30.12
CA ASN A 195 10.68 4.01 30.79
C ASN A 195 9.31 3.41 31.10
N PHE A 196 8.33 4.22 31.51
CA PHE A 196 6.99 3.73 31.79
C PHE A 196 6.21 3.30 30.54
N ASN A 197 6.38 3.96 29.40
CA ASN A 197 5.73 3.54 28.16
C ASN A 197 6.40 2.27 27.59
N TYR A 198 7.72 2.16 27.68
CA TYR A 198 8.42 0.91 27.35
C TYR A 198 7.94 -0.24 28.23
N LYS A 199 7.73 -0.01 29.52
CA LYS A 199 7.17 -1.03 30.44
C LYS A 199 5.71 -1.35 30.14
N ALA A 200 4.91 -0.39 29.69
CA ALA A 200 3.50 -0.64 29.36
C ALA A 200 3.35 -1.41 28.03
N ALA A 201 4.24 -1.18 27.07
CA ALA A 201 4.22 -1.83 25.77
C ALA A 201 4.79 -3.27 25.78
N GLY A 202 5.75 -3.56 26.67
CA GLY A 202 6.41 -4.88 26.80
C GLY A 202 5.89 -5.72 27.96
#